data_AF-A0A2I0QRZ9-F1
#
_entry.id   AF-A0A2I0QRZ9-F1
#
_cell.length_a   1.000
_cell.length_b   1.000
_cell.length_c   1.000
_cell.angle_alpha   90.00
_cell.angle_beta   90.00
_cell.angle_gamma   90.00
#
_symmetry.space_group_name_H-M   'P 1'
#
loop_
_entity.id
_entity.type
_entity.pdbx_description
1 polymer ?
#
loop_
_entity_poly.entity_id
_entity_poly.type
_entity_poly.pdbx_seq_one_letter_code
_entity_poly.pdbx_strand_id
1 'polypeptide(L)'
;MLLISVSILVIFITFMNLMRNLNFRSYSGMEGMVLTMAFSTFFGLTIGFTTIIIIKDLFSAFLFAMVLSIAIGFIYGKKFSSIGQVEGMISGVMAAMMATMMGAMLSIHEQIITLIIFLFMLTIASYLVVIKKRVHD
;
A
#
# COMPACT_ATOMS: atom_id res chain seq x y z
N MET A 1 -19.34 -6.30 -3.73
CA MET A 1 -18.65 -7.54 -4.14
C MET A 1 -17.47 -7.26 -5.07
N LEU A 2 -17.65 -6.54 -6.19
CA LEU A 2 -16.57 -6.22 -7.14
C LEU A 2 -15.35 -5.50 -6.52
N LEU A 3 -15.57 -4.48 -5.69
CA LEU A 3 -14.47 -3.74 -5.04
C LEU A 3 -13.70 -4.62 -4.02
N ILE A 4 -14.40 -5.56 -3.38
CA ILE A 4 -13.80 -6.53 -2.46
C ILE A 4 -12.95 -7.54 -3.25
N SER A 5 -13.46 -8.06 -4.37
CA SER A 5 -12.66 -8.96 -5.23
C SER A 5 -11.46 -8.26 -5.85
N VAL A 6 -11.58 -6.99 -6.25
CA VAL A 6 -10.48 -6.19 -6.77
C VAL A 6 -9.45 -5.94 -5.67
N SER A 7 -9.86 -5.47 -4.49
CA SER A 7 -8.91 -5.27 -3.37
C SER A 7 -8.19 -6.56 -2.99
N ILE A 8 -8.86 -7.72 -2.94
CA ILE A 8 -8.22 -9.02 -2.70
C ILE A 8 -7.19 -9.36 -3.79
N LEU A 9 -7.57 -9.24 -5.06
CA LEU A 9 -6.69 -9.56 -6.19
C LEU A 9 -5.46 -8.66 -6.20
N VAL A 10 -5.65 -7.40 -5.84
CA VAL A 10 -4.62 -6.39 -5.81
C VAL A 10 -3.67 -6.59 -4.61
N ILE A 11 -4.21 -6.90 -3.42
CA ILE A 11 -3.44 -7.34 -2.25
C ILE A 11 -2.62 -8.60 -2.60
N PHE A 12 -3.21 -9.52 -3.34
CA PHE A 12 -2.55 -10.74 -3.78
C PHE A 12 -1.38 -10.44 -4.74
N ILE A 13 -1.56 -9.53 -5.70
CA ILE A 13 -0.50 -9.12 -6.64
C ILE A 13 0.63 -8.36 -5.95
N THR A 14 0.32 -7.44 -5.02
CA THR A 14 1.36 -6.74 -4.25
C THR A 14 2.11 -7.70 -3.34
N PHE A 15 1.42 -8.68 -2.75
CA PHE A 15 2.03 -9.74 -1.97
C PHE A 15 2.90 -10.69 -2.83
N MET A 16 2.47 -11.04 -4.03
CA MET A 16 3.26 -11.85 -4.96
C MET A 16 4.50 -11.10 -5.45
N ASN A 17 4.40 -9.80 -5.75
CA ASN A 17 5.57 -8.99 -6.09
C ASN A 17 6.55 -8.87 -4.93
N LEU A 18 6.04 -8.76 -3.70
CA LEU A 18 6.85 -8.82 -2.49
C LEU A 18 7.59 -10.17 -2.37
N MET A 19 6.89 -11.28 -2.57
CA MET A 19 7.47 -12.63 -2.49
C MET A 19 8.46 -12.90 -3.63
N ARG A 20 8.29 -12.31 -4.81
CA ARG A 20 9.22 -12.50 -5.93
C ARG A 20 10.55 -11.77 -5.74
N ASN A 21 10.56 -10.67 -4.99
CA ASN A 21 11.77 -9.88 -4.70
C ASN A 21 12.54 -10.32 -3.45
N LEU A 22 12.31 -11.56 -2.96
CA LEU A 22 12.86 -12.10 -1.70
C LEU A 22 14.39 -12.16 -1.56
N ASN A 23 15.17 -11.80 -2.58
CA ASN A 23 16.61 -11.51 -2.44
C ASN A 23 16.85 -10.10 -1.83
N PHE A 24 16.11 -9.77 -0.77
CA PHE A 24 16.09 -8.45 -0.12
C PHE A 24 17.36 -8.07 0.63
N ARG A 25 18.28 -9.01 0.87
CA ARG A 25 19.55 -8.73 1.57
C ARG A 25 20.43 -7.67 0.89
N SER A 26 20.14 -7.33 -0.37
CA SER A 26 20.91 -6.37 -1.16
C SER A 26 20.19 -5.02 -1.36
N TYR A 27 18.99 -4.81 -0.79
CA TYR A 27 18.31 -3.50 -0.81
C TYR A 27 18.51 -2.75 0.52
N SER A 28 19.76 -2.50 0.91
CA SER A 28 20.05 -1.67 2.09
C SER A 28 20.11 -0.20 1.70
N GLY A 29 19.26 0.64 2.30
CA GLY A 29 19.27 2.10 2.11
C GLY A 29 17.97 2.66 1.53
N MET A 30 18.09 3.69 0.69
CA MET A 30 16.96 4.48 0.20
C MET A 30 15.97 3.67 -0.67
N GLU A 31 16.45 2.65 -1.39
CA GLU A 31 15.60 1.82 -2.25
C GLU A 31 14.59 0.98 -1.45
N GLY A 32 15.03 0.41 -0.33
CA GLY A 32 14.15 -0.31 0.59
C GLY A 32 13.11 0.60 1.23
N MET A 33 13.48 1.85 1.54
CA MET A 33 12.57 2.86 2.08
C MET A 33 11.48 3.25 1.07
N VAL A 34 11.85 3.55 -0.17
CA VAL A 34 10.90 3.89 -1.24
C VAL A 34 9.95 2.74 -1.53
N LEU A 35 10.45 1.49 -1.57
CA LEU A 35 9.58 0.32 -1.73
C LEU A 35 8.62 0.19 -0.56
N THR A 36 9.12 0.32 0.68
CA THR A 36 8.27 0.22 1.88
C THR A 36 7.15 1.26 1.86
N MET A 37 7.47 2.51 1.51
CA MET A 37 6.46 3.55 1.34
C MET A 37 5.44 3.19 0.26
N ALA A 38 5.90 2.80 -0.94
CA ALA A 38 5.02 2.51 -2.06
C ALA A 38 4.02 1.39 -1.71
N PHE A 39 4.51 0.30 -1.13
CA PHE A 39 3.66 -0.80 -0.70
C PHE A 39 2.72 -0.40 0.44
N SER A 40 3.22 0.28 1.47
CA SER A 40 2.40 0.65 2.64
C SER A 40 1.30 1.63 2.27
N THR A 41 1.61 2.62 1.42
CA THR A 41 0.62 3.56 0.85
C THR A 41 -0.45 2.80 0.07
N PHE A 42 -0.05 1.83 -0.75
CA PHE A 42 -0.99 1.05 -1.53
C PHE A 42 -1.93 0.21 -0.66
N PHE A 43 -1.38 -0.48 0.34
CA PHE A 43 -2.19 -1.19 1.34
C PHE A 43 -3.12 -0.24 2.09
N GLY A 44 -2.62 0.93 2.51
CA GLY A 44 -3.42 1.97 3.16
C GLY A 44 -4.62 2.38 2.32
N LEU A 45 -4.43 2.64 1.02
CA LEU A 45 -5.53 2.98 0.12
C LEU A 45 -6.59 1.86 0.04
N THR A 46 -6.16 0.60 -0.12
CA THR A 46 -7.09 -0.54 -0.19
C THR A 46 -7.89 -0.72 1.09
N ILE A 47 -7.24 -0.58 2.25
CA ILE A 47 -7.89 -0.67 3.55
C ILE A 47 -8.87 0.49 3.70
N GLY A 48 -8.46 1.72 3.41
CA GLY A 48 -9.33 2.89 3.58
C GLY A 48 -10.62 2.79 2.76
N PHE A 49 -10.52 2.43 1.47
CA PHE A 49 -11.70 2.26 0.62
C PHE A 49 -12.58 1.09 1.06
N THR A 50 -12.01 -0.04 1.45
CA THR A 50 -12.82 -1.20 1.91
C THR A 50 -13.52 -0.91 3.23
N THR A 51 -12.85 -0.22 4.15
CA THR A 51 -13.36 0.04 5.49
C THR A 51 -14.55 0.99 5.48
N ILE A 52 -14.49 2.08 4.69
CA ILE A 52 -15.60 3.05 4.59
C ILE A 52 -16.85 2.41 3.98
N ILE A 53 -16.71 1.48 3.03
CA ILE A 53 -17.84 0.76 2.44
C ILE A 53 -18.53 -0.13 3.47
N ILE A 54 -17.78 -0.76 4.36
CA ILE A 54 -18.30 -1.71 5.36
C ILE A 54 -18.94 -0.94 6.53
N ILE A 55 -18.21 0.02 7.10
CA ILE A 55 -18.59 0.67 8.36
C ILE A 55 -19.58 1.82 8.11
N LYS A 56 -19.53 2.48 6.94
CA LYS A 56 -20.36 3.63 6.50
C LYS A 56 -20.26 4.90 7.35
N ASP A 57 -19.88 4.79 8.62
CA ASP A 57 -19.50 5.92 9.47
C ASP A 57 -18.05 6.33 9.20
N LEU A 58 -17.83 7.60 8.86
CA LEU A 58 -16.52 8.11 8.45
C LEU A 58 -15.48 8.01 9.57
N PHE A 59 -15.85 8.40 10.79
CA PHE A 59 -14.91 8.45 11.91
C PHE A 59 -14.49 7.05 12.35
N SER A 60 -15.45 6.12 12.45
CA SER A 60 -15.19 4.73 12.79
C SER A 60 -14.38 4.01 11.71
N ALA A 61 -14.72 4.24 10.43
CA ALA A 61 -13.96 3.70 9.30
C ALA A 61 -12.52 4.20 9.28
N PHE A 62 -12.33 5.48 9.55
CA PHE A 62 -11.03 6.14 9.60
C PHE A 62 -10.13 5.56 10.71
N LEU A 63 -10.64 5.46 11.94
CA LEU A 63 -9.89 4.86 13.06
C LEU A 63 -9.50 3.42 12.77
N PHE A 64 -10.44 2.63 12.26
CA PHE A 64 -10.19 1.22 11.96
C PHE A 64 -9.17 1.04 10.83
N ALA A 65 -9.29 1.85 9.77
CA ALA A 65 -8.35 1.83 8.65
C ALA A 65 -6.93 2.20 9.10
N MET A 66 -6.78 3.24 9.93
CA MET A 66 -5.46 3.63 10.45
C MET A 66 -4.81 2.51 11.25
N VAL A 67 -5.53 1.87 12.18
CA VAL A 67 -4.96 0.80 13.02
C VAL A 67 -4.47 -0.37 12.16
N LEU A 68 -5.26 -0.79 11.17
CA LEU A 68 -4.85 -1.84 10.24
C LEU A 68 -3.64 -1.44 9.40
N SER A 69 -3.62 -0.20 8.90
CA SER A 69 -2.50 0.29 8.08
C SER A 69 -1.20 0.45 8.86
N ILE A 70 -1.27 0.82 10.15
CA ILE A 70 -0.10 0.85 11.03
C ILE A 70 0.49 -0.56 11.17
N ALA A 71 -0.35 -1.55 11.46
CA ALA A 71 0.10 -2.93 11.63
C ALA A 71 0.77 -3.46 10.36
N ILE A 72 0.17 -3.21 9.20
CA ILE A 72 0.71 -3.66 7.90
C ILE A 72 2.00 -2.91 7.56
N GLY A 73 2.04 -1.58 7.71
CA GLY A 73 3.23 -0.77 7.47
C GLY A 73 4.41 -1.17 8.35
N PHE A 74 4.16 -1.47 9.63
CA PHE A 74 5.17 -1.96 10.55
C PHE A 74 5.73 -3.34 10.14
N ILE A 75 4.85 -4.31 9.85
CA ILE A 75 5.26 -5.66 9.42
C ILE A 75 6.08 -5.59 8.13
N TYR A 76 5.68 -4.73 7.20
CA TYR A 76 6.34 -4.56 5.91
C TYR A 76 7.71 -3.90 6.06
N GLY A 77 7.77 -2.77 6.75
CA GLY A 77 9.01 -2.01 6.92
C GLY A 77 10.06 -2.74 7.76
N LYS A 78 9.64 -3.64 8.66
CA LYS A 78 10.54 -4.48 9.46
C LYS A 78 11.49 -5.32 8.60
N LYS A 79 11.09 -5.65 7.37
CA LYS A 79 11.91 -6.44 6.44
C LYS A 79 13.11 -5.67 5.87
N PHE A 80 13.10 -4.34 5.92
CA PHE A 80 14.14 -3.51 5.30
C PHE A 80 15.02 -2.81 6.33
N SER A 81 14.43 -1.98 7.21
CA SER A 81 15.17 -1.24 8.25
C SER A 81 14.23 -0.70 9.33
N SER A 82 14.79 -0.27 10.46
CA SER A 82 14.02 0.43 11.50
C SER A 82 13.42 1.74 10.98
N ILE A 83 14.13 2.44 10.08
CA ILE A 83 13.61 3.65 9.41
C ILE A 83 12.45 3.26 8.46
N GLY A 84 12.59 2.16 7.73
CA GLY A 84 11.53 1.62 6.87
C GLY A 84 10.25 1.29 7.63
N GLN A 85 10.35 0.80 8.88
CA GLN A 85 9.17 0.58 9.73
C GLN A 85 8.39 1.88 9.96
N VAL A 86 9.08 2.94 10.35
CA VAL A 86 8.47 4.25 10.61
C VAL A 86 7.86 4.80 9.33
N GLU A 87 8.58 4.72 8.21
CA GLU A 87 8.10 5.21 6.92
C GLU A 87 6.89 4.44 6.42
N GLY A 88 6.87 3.12 6.56
CA GLY A 88 5.72 2.29 6.22
C GLY A 88 4.50 2.60 7.09
N MET A 89 4.69 2.80 8.40
CA MET A 89 3.60 3.19 9.29
C MET A 89 3.01 4.56 8.90
N ILE A 90 3.86 5.58 8.71
CA ILE A 90 3.42 6.94 8.40
C ILE A 90 2.74 6.98 7.02
N SER A 91 3.36 6.40 5.99
CA SER A 91 2.79 6.43 4.64
C SER A 91 1.52 5.61 4.53
N GLY A 92 1.45 4.47 5.23
CA GLY A 92 0.26 3.64 5.33
C GLY A 92 -0.91 4.38 6.00
N VAL A 93 -0.66 5.04 7.13
CA VAL A 93 -1.68 5.88 7.80
C VAL A 93 -2.15 6.99 6.90
N MET A 94 -1.23 7.76 6.31
CA MET A 94 -1.57 8.88 5.42
C MET A 94 -2.47 8.43 4.27
N ALA A 95 -2.13 7.30 3.65
CA ALA A 95 -2.90 6.73 2.56
C ALA A 95 -4.27 6.21 2.99
N ALA A 96 -4.35 5.56 4.15
CA ALA A 96 -5.60 5.08 4.73
C ALA A 96 -6.57 6.23 4.99
N MET A 97 -6.08 7.29 5.66
CA MET A 97 -6.83 8.50 5.94
C MET A 97 -7.41 9.09 4.64
N MET A 98 -6.55 9.28 3.65
CA MET A 98 -6.94 9.79 2.34
C MET A 98 -7.99 8.91 1.66
N ALA A 99 -7.81 7.59 1.63
CA ALA A 99 -8.76 6.67 1.02
C ALA A 99 -10.11 6.59 1.75
N THR A 100 -10.13 6.65 3.09
CA THR A 100 -11.42 6.71 3.82
C THR A 100 -12.20 7.98 3.49
N MET A 101 -11.53 9.14 3.45
CA MET A 101 -12.18 10.41 3.14
C MET A 101 -12.64 10.45 1.68
N MET A 102 -11.76 10.08 0.75
CA MET A 102 -12.10 9.97 -0.67
C MET A 102 -13.20 8.94 -0.91
N GLY A 103 -13.20 7.82 -0.19
CA GLY A 103 -14.18 6.76 -0.35
C GLY A 103 -15.57 7.11 0.20
N ALA A 104 -15.69 8.14 1.05
CA ALA A 104 -16.98 8.71 1.43
C ALA A 104 -17.55 9.66 0.36
N MET A 105 -16.68 10.23 -0.49
CA MET A 105 -17.05 11.21 -1.52
C MET A 105 -17.19 10.61 -2.92
N LEU A 106 -16.36 9.61 -3.25
CA LEU A 106 -16.29 8.99 -4.57
C LEU A 106 -17.29 7.85 -4.70
N SER A 107 -17.81 7.67 -5.91
CA SER A 107 -18.57 6.48 -6.27
C SER A 107 -17.69 5.22 -6.22
N ILE A 108 -18.31 4.06 -6.03
CA ILE A 108 -17.64 2.75 -6.01
C ILE A 108 -16.80 2.54 -7.28
N HIS A 109 -17.29 3.00 -8.44
CA HIS A 109 -16.56 2.90 -9.70
C HIS A 109 -15.29 3.74 -9.70
N GLU A 110 -15.35 4.99 -9.24
CA GLU A 110 -14.18 5.86 -9.15
C GLU A 110 -13.16 5.34 -8.15
N GLN A 111 -13.59 4.80 -7.01
CA GLN A 111 -12.70 4.15 -6.04
C GLN A 111 -11.92 2.97 -6.65
N ILE A 112 -12.59 2.15 -7.47
CA ILE A 112 -11.95 1.04 -8.20
C ILE A 112 -10.92 1.60 -9.19
N ILE A 113 -11.28 2.64 -9.95
CA ILE A 113 -10.37 3.27 -10.92
C ILE A 113 -9.14 3.84 -10.20
N THR A 114 -9.33 4.53 -9.07
CA THR A 114 -8.21 5.06 -8.26
C THR A 114 -7.27 3.93 -7.81
N LEU A 115 -7.82 2.82 -7.31
CA LEU A 115 -7.00 1.65 -6.92
C LEU A 115 -6.22 1.07 -8.09
N ILE A 116 -6.82 0.96 -9.27
CA ILE A 116 -6.16 0.45 -10.47
C ILE A 116 -5.02 1.38 -10.91
N ILE A 117 -5.25 2.70 -10.92
CA ILE A 117 -4.23 3.69 -11.28
C ILE A 117 -3.05 3.63 -10.31
N PHE A 118 -3.32 3.57 -9.00
CA PHE A 118 -2.25 3.44 -8.00
C PHE A 118 -1.49 2.11 -8.13
N LEU A 119 -2.17 1.02 -8.48
CA LEU A 119 -1.52 -0.26 -8.72
C LEU A 119 -0.59 -0.17 -9.92
N PHE A 120 -1.04 0.47 -11.00
CA PHE A 120 -0.22 0.68 -12.18
C PHE A 120 1.02 1.52 -11.86
N MET A 121 0.86 2.62 -11.12
CA MET A 121 2.01 3.40 -10.64
C MET A 121 2.97 2.59 -9.78
N LEU A 122 2.45 1.76 -8.86
CA LEU A 122 3.28 0.88 -8.02
C LEU A 122 4.06 -0.12 -8.86
N THR A 123 3.44 -0.72 -9.89
CA THR A 123 4.15 -1.65 -10.78
C THR A 123 5.28 -0.96 -11.54
N ILE A 124 5.05 0.25 -12.08
CA ILE A 124 6.08 1.04 -12.75
C ILE A 124 7.21 1.38 -11.79
N ALA A 125 6.89 1.88 -10.59
CA ALA A 125 7.89 2.22 -9.59
C ALA A 125 8.74 1.01 -9.19
N SER A 126 8.11 -0.14 -8.97
CA SER A 126 8.81 -1.39 -8.64
C SER A 126 9.74 -1.85 -9.78
N TYR A 127 9.30 -1.70 -11.03
CA TYR A 127 10.09 -2.07 -12.20
C TYR A 127 11.30 -1.15 -12.39
N LEU A 128 11.12 0.17 -12.20
CA LEU A 128 12.21 1.14 -12.27
C LEU A 128 13.29 0.87 -11.21
N VAL A 129 12.90 0.55 -9.98
CA VAL A 129 13.84 0.17 -8.91
C VAL A 129 14.62 -1.09 -9.29
N VAL A 130 13.96 -2.10 -9.88
CA VAL A 130 14.62 -3.33 -10.33
C VAL A 130 15.60 -3.08 -11.48
N ILE A 131 15.26 -2.24 -12.46
CA ILE A 131 16.18 -1.88 -13.56
C ILE A 131 17.39 -1.13 -13.01
N LYS A 132 17.17 -0.11 -12.18
CA LYS A 132 18.25 0.71 -11.64
C LYS A 132 19.28 -0.16 -10.92
N LYS A 133 18.82 -1.16 -10.17
CA LYS A 133 19.69 -2.12 -9.51
C LYS A 133 20.51 -2.95 -10.51
N ARG A 134 19.89 -3.51 -11.56
CA ARG A 134 20.61 -4.27 -12.60
C ARG A 134 21.65 -3.48 -13.37
N VAL A 135 21.53 -2.16 -13.47
CA VAL A 135 22.49 -1.30 -14.18
C VAL A 135 23.73 -1.00 -13.33
N HIS A 136 23.62 -1.11 -11.99
CA HIS A 136 24.70 -0.82 -11.05
C HIS A 136 25.38 -2.08 -10.47
N ASP A 137 24.88 -3.28 -10.78
CA ASP A 137 25.51 -4.58 -10.51
C ASP A 137 26.37 -5.03 -11.72
#